data_AF-A0AAU5MLU4-F1
#
_entry.id   AF-A0AAU5MLU4-F1
#
_cell.length_a   1.000
_cell.length_b   1.000
_cell.length_c   1.000
_cell.angle_alpha   90.00
_cell.angle_beta   90.00
_cell.angle_gamma   90.00
#
_symmetry.space_group_name_H-M   'P 1'
#
loop_
_entity.id
_entity.type
_entity.pdbx_description
1 polymer ?
#
loop_
_entity_poly.entity_id
_entity_poly.type
_entity_poly.pdbx_seq_one_letter_code
_entity_poly.pdbx_strand_id
1 'polypeptide(L)' 'MTLELAIVLAPEATEAAGLDPVLVRALGELHLRRIDLADEVRIVNPGGYIGEATRREIAYATALGKPVTYFHEPAMEDS' A
#
# COMPACT_ATOMS: atom_id res chain seq x y z
N MET A 1 9.74 23.04 8.41
CA MET A 1 9.82 21.61 8.76
C MET A 1 8.59 20.96 8.14
N THR A 2 8.69 20.48 6.90
CA THR A 2 7.63 19.69 6.28
C THR A 2 7.69 18.30 6.87
N LEU A 3 6.62 17.88 7.55
CA LEU A 3 6.42 16.47 7.87
C LEU A 3 5.97 15.82 6.56
N GLU A 4 6.83 15.04 5.92
CA GLU A 4 6.41 14.26 4.75
C GLU A 4 5.50 13.14 5.25
N LEU A 5 4.19 13.29 5.01
CA LEU A 5 3.21 12.29 5.41
C LEU A 5 3.14 11.22 4.33
N ALA A 6 4.07 10.27 4.38
CA ALA A 6 4.09 9.11 3.50
C ALA A 6 3.23 7.97 4.06
N ILE A 7 2.39 7.37 3.22
CA ILE A 7 1.74 6.09 3.54
C ILE A 7 2.56 4.94 2.98
N VAL A 8 2.85 3.93 3.81
CA VAL A 8 3.51 2.69 3.39
C VAL A 8 2.46 1.60 3.22
N LEU A 9 2.37 1.05 2.02
CA LEU A 9 1.53 -0.11 1.71
C LEU A 9 2.44 -1.33 1.58
N ALA A 10 2.30 -2.26 2.51
CA ALA A 10 2.85 -3.60 2.40
C ALA A 10 1.77 -4.53 1.83
N PRO A 11 2.12 -5.67 1.23
CA PRO A 11 1.14 -6.71 0.92
C PRO A 11 0.46 -7.15 2.21
N GLU A 12 -0.73 -6.61 2.49
CA GLU A 12 -1.59 -7.17 3.51
C GLU A 12 -2.16 -8.47 2.98
N ALA A 13 -2.09 -9.52 3.80
CA ALA A 13 -2.87 -10.72 3.59
C ALA A 13 -4.35 -10.44 3.87
N THR A 14 -4.98 -9.50 3.14
CA THR A 14 -6.44 -9.38 3.08
C THR A 14 -7.09 -10.63 2.44
N GLU A 15 -6.27 -11.50 1.86
CA GLU A 15 -6.63 -12.84 1.37
C GLU A 15 -6.47 -13.93 2.45
N ALA A 16 -6.12 -13.58 3.70
CA ALA A 16 -6.12 -14.52 4.80
C ALA A 16 -7.54 -15.08 5.00
N ALA A 17 -7.70 -16.37 4.69
CA ALA A 17 -8.98 -17.05 4.82
C ALA A 17 -9.53 -16.90 6.25
N GLY A 18 -10.74 -16.34 6.38
CA GLY A 18 -11.46 -16.23 7.66
C GLY A 18 -11.76 -14.82 8.18
N LEU A 19 -11.41 -13.76 7.44
CA LEU A 19 -11.79 -12.39 7.80
C LEU A 19 -13.23 -12.05 7.36
N ASP A 20 -13.92 -11.25 8.17
CA ASP A 20 -15.25 -10.72 7.86
C ASP A 20 -15.21 -9.81 6.61
N PRO A 21 -16.00 -10.07 5.56
CA PRO A 21 -16.05 -9.23 4.36
C PRO A 21 -16.35 -7.75 4.62
N VAL A 22 -17.14 -7.45 5.65
CA VAL A 22 -17.44 -6.06 6.06
C VAL A 22 -16.20 -5.39 6.62
N LEU A 23 -15.41 -6.11 7.42
CA LEU A 23 -14.15 -5.61 7.96
C LEU A 23 -13.14 -5.37 6.84
N VAL A 24 -13.00 -6.30 5.89
CA VAL A 24 -12.09 -6.15 4.74
C VAL A 24 -12.44 -4.91 3.92
N ARG A 25 -13.73 -4.66 3.66
CA ARG A 25 -14.18 -3.43 2.98
C ARG A 25 -13.83 -2.18 3.80
N ALA A 26 -14.11 -2.19 5.11
CA ALA A 26 -13.85 -1.04 5.97
C ALA A 26 -12.36 -0.67 6.05
N LEU A 27 -11.48 -1.68 6.08
CA LEU A 27 -10.03 -1.50 6.03
C LEU A 27 -9.58 -0.90 4.69
N GLY A 28 -10.12 -1.39 3.58
CA GLY A 28 -9.87 -0.80 2.26
C GLY A 28 -10.27 0.67 2.18
N GLU A 29 -11.47 1.03 2.66
CA GLU A 29 -11.92 2.43 2.72
C GLU A 29 -11.01 3.30 3.62
N LEU A 30 -10.53 2.75 4.73
CA LEU A 30 -9.59 3.44 5.60
C LEU A 30 -8.26 3.73 4.87
N HIS A 31 -7.78 2.80 4.05
CA HIS A 31 -6.56 3.00 3.27
C HIS A 31 -6.73 4.12 2.24
N LEU A 32 -7.86 4.18 1.54
CA LEU A 32 -8.14 5.28 0.60
C LEU A 32 -8.14 6.64 1.30
N ARG A 33 -8.75 6.73 2.49
CA ARG A 33 -8.73 7.98 3.29
C ARG A 33 -7.35 8.38 3.76
N ARG A 34 -6.49 7.41 4.10
CA ARG A 34 -5.08 7.70 4.41
C ARG A 34 -4.34 8.21 3.17
N ILE A 35 -4.62 7.63 2.00
CA ILE A 35 -4.07 8.11 0.73
C ILE A 35 -4.53 9.54 0.47
N ASP A 36 -5.80 9.91 0.71
CA ASP A 36 -6.30 11.28 0.55
C ASP A 36 -5.47 12.32 1.31
N LEU A 37 -4.99 11.94 2.51
CA LEU A 37 -4.20 12.82 3.38
C LEU A 37 -2.70 12.80 3.09
N ALA A 38 -2.18 11.74 2.46
CA ALA A 38 -0.75 11.55 2.25
C ALA A 38 -0.17 12.49 1.17
N ASP A 39 1.08 12.90 1.33
CA ASP A 39 1.82 13.64 0.29
C ASP A 39 2.32 12.68 -0.81
N GLU A 40 2.67 11.45 -0.42
CA GLU A 40 3.13 10.38 -1.32
C GLU A 40 2.72 8.98 -0.82
N VAL A 41 2.74 8.01 -1.75
CA VAL A 41 2.48 6.59 -1.48
C VAL A 41 3.73 5.77 -1.73
N ARG A 42 4.14 4.97 -0.75
CA ARG A 42 5.30 4.07 -0.82
C ARG A 42 4.85 2.62 -0.79
N ILE A 43 5.18 1.86 -1.83
CA ILE A 43 4.85 0.44 -1.94
C ILE A 43 6.07 -0.38 -1.54
N VAL A 44 5.95 -1.19 -0.49
CA VAL A 44 6.98 -2.13 -0.07
C VAL A 44 6.55 -3.51 -0.52
N ASN A 45 7.31 -4.11 -1.43
CA ASN A 45 6.97 -5.39 -2.06
C ASN A 45 8.17 -6.34 -2.09
N PRO A 46 8.54 -6.93 -0.95
CA PRO A 46 9.55 -7.97 -0.91
C PRO A 46 9.06 -9.20 -1.69
N GLY A 47 9.83 -9.67 -2.66
CA GLY A 47 9.47 -10.81 -3.52
C GLY A 47 8.60 -10.47 -4.73
N GLY A 48 8.28 -9.20 -4.98
CA GLY A 48 7.65 -8.76 -6.24
C GLY A 48 6.14 -8.98 -6.35
N TYR A 49 5.48 -9.55 -5.34
CA TYR A 49 4.03 -9.72 -5.30
C TYR A 49 3.24 -8.46 -4.86
N ILE A 50 2.39 -7.96 -5.76
CA ILE A 50 1.38 -6.93 -5.43
C ILE A 50 -0.01 -7.54 -5.53
N GLY A 51 -0.72 -7.58 -4.40
CA GLY A 51 -2.10 -8.07 -4.31
C GLY A 51 -3.14 -7.09 -4.86
N GLU A 52 -4.35 -7.58 -5.09
CA GLU A 52 -5.45 -6.80 -5.71
C GLU A 52 -5.86 -5.57 -4.89
N ALA A 53 -5.83 -5.64 -3.55
CA ALA A 53 -6.11 -4.49 -2.70
C ALA A 53 -5.09 -3.35 -2.92
N THR A 54 -3.80 -3.69 -2.88
CA THR A 54 -2.72 -2.74 -3.13
C THR A 54 -2.75 -2.18 -4.55
N ARG A 55 -3.14 -2.99 -5.56
CA ARG A 55 -3.33 -2.48 -6.94
C ARG A 55 -4.41 -1.41 -7.02
N ARG A 56 -5.55 -1.60 -6.33
CA ARG A 56 -6.62 -0.59 -6.28
C ARG A 56 -6.16 0.69 -5.59
N GLU A 57 -5.38 0.57 -4.52
CA GLU A 57 -4.80 1.71 -3.80
C GLU A 57 -3.80 2.49 -4.66
N ILE A 58 -2.92 1.80 -5.38
CA ILE A 58 -1.99 2.42 -6.35
C ILE A 58 -2.77 3.17 -7.44
N ALA A 59 -3.81 2.55 -8.00
CA ALA A 59 -4.63 3.18 -9.02
C ALA A 59 -5.35 4.44 -8.49
N TYR A 60 -5.85 4.39 -7.25
CA TYR A 60 -6.48 5.52 -6.59
C TYR A 60 -5.49 6.67 -6.35
N ALA A 61 -4.32 6.39 -5.80
CA ALA A 61 -3.25 7.38 -5.61
C ALA A 61 -2.82 8.03 -6.93
N THR A 62 -2.66 7.22 -7.98
CA THR A 62 -2.33 7.68 -9.33
C THR A 62 -3.41 8.60 -9.89
N ALA A 63 -4.69 8.26 -9.69
CA ALA A 63 -5.82 9.09 -10.14
C ALA A 63 -5.87 10.45 -9.41
N LEU A 64 -5.40 10.52 -8.16
CA LEU A 64 -5.25 11.77 -7.41
C LEU A 64 -3.98 12.56 -7.78
N GLY A 65 -3.12 12.02 -8.65
CA GLY A 65 -1.84 12.63 -9.01
C GLY A 65 -0.79 12.57 -7.90
N LYS A 66 -0.96 11.68 -6.92
CA LYS A 66 -0.01 11.52 -5.82
C LYS A 66 1.20 10.68 -6.28
N PRO A 67 2.43 11.07 -5.94
CA PRO A 67 3.62 10.27 -6.24
C PRO A 67 3.53 8.87 -5.65
N VAL A 68 3.91 7.85 -6.44
CA VAL A 68 3.98 6.45 -6.02
C VAL A 68 5.40 5.93 -6.20
N THR A 69 6.05 5.50 -5.12
CA THR A 69 7.43 4.96 -5.13
C THR A 69 7.44 3.50 -4.68
N TYR A 70 8.24 2.66 -5.34
CA TYR A 70 8.34 1.24 -5.03
C TYR A 70 9.68 0.91 -4.37
N PHE A 71 9.63 0.15 -3.29
CA PHE A 71 10.78 -0.38 -2.58
C PHE A 71 10.78 -1.91 -2.69
N HIS A 72 11.90 -2.44 -3.14
CA HIS A 72 12.24 -3.85 -3.16
C HIS A 72 13.39 -4.02 -2.18
N GLU A 73 13.32 -5.06 -1.35
CA GLU A 73 14.49 -5.44 -0.54
C GLU A 73 15.64 -5.77 -1.51
N PRO A 74 16.87 -5.27 -1.29
CA PRO A 74 18.02 -5.85 -1.95
C PRO A 74 18.05 -7.33 -1.59
N ALA A 75 18.21 -8.22 -2.57
CA ALA A 75 18.52 -9.61 -2.27
C ALA A 75 19.71 -9.59 -1.31
N MET A 76 19.57 -10.16 -0.11
CA MET A 76 20.70 -10.26 0.81
C MET A 76 21.81 -10.98 0.05
N GLU A 77 22.93 -10.31 -0.20
CA GLU A 77 24.11 -10.98 -0.75
C GLU A 77 24.51 -12.04 0.28
N ASP A 78 24.36 -13.32 -0.09
CA ASP A 78 24.82 -14.46 0.70
C ASP A 78 26.29 -14.21 1.06
N SER A 79 26.56 -14.00 2.34
CA SER A 79 27.90 -13.78 2.90
C SER A 79 28.26 -14.81 3.94
#